data_AF-A0A251X5A7-F1
#
_entry.id   AF-A0A251X5A7-F1
#
_cell.length_a   1.000
_cell.length_b   1.000
_cell.length_c   1.000
_cell.angle_alpha   90.00
_cell.angle_beta   90.00
_cell.angle_gamma   90.00
#
_symmetry.space_group_name_H-M   'P 1'
#
loop_
_entity.id
_entity.type
_entity.pdbx_description
1 polymer ?
#
loop_
_entity_poly.entity_id
_entity_poly.type
_entity_poly.pdbx_seq_one_letter_code
_entity_poly.pdbx_strand_id
1 'polypeptide(L)'
;MDYQPFLLGFAVFVAVYLVFFLIRVFADMYLVTVALLCGVAAYGIEGFNFYKEYRELLIESGISKYLSLNLSTTPDTGSIAVVAFFIIMVGVILCLPMLPFSATYRAMLGVERLTDDEERRIRRWVREEIDREEEYRQSRQPHSEEYDFPIQPTFPPLQEKRE
;
A
#
# COMPACT_ATOMS: atom_id res chain seq x y z
N MET A 1 3.88 -18.90 30.70
CA MET A 1 3.19 -17.82 29.99
C MET A 1 2.19 -18.45 29.05
N ASP A 2 0.92 -18.11 29.15
CA ASP A 2 -0.11 -18.64 28.26
C ASP A 2 -0.07 -17.86 26.95
N TYR A 3 0.55 -18.44 25.93
CA TYR A 3 0.70 -17.83 24.60
C TYR A 3 -0.56 -17.96 23.74
N GLN A 4 -1.55 -18.74 24.17
CA GLN A 4 -2.82 -18.93 23.43
C GLN A 4 -3.56 -17.63 23.09
N PRO A 5 -3.80 -16.69 24.03
CA PRO A 5 -4.46 -15.42 23.69
C PRO A 5 -3.63 -14.54 22.74
N PHE A 6 -2.29 -14.60 22.85
CA PHE A 6 -1.39 -13.87 21.95
C PHE A 6 -1.43 -14.46 20.52
N LEU A 7 -1.36 -15.79 20.39
CA LEU A 7 -1.48 -16.48 19.10
C LEU A 7 -2.83 -16.23 18.44
N LEU A 8 -3.91 -16.23 19.21
CA LEU A 8 -5.24 -15.93 18.69
C LEU A 8 -5.33 -14.48 18.19
N GLY A 9 -4.82 -13.52 18.96
CA GLY A 9 -4.78 -12.11 18.56
C GLY A 9 -3.95 -11.90 17.29
N PHE A 10 -2.79 -12.55 17.20
CA PHE A 10 -1.94 -12.49 16.02
C PHE A 10 -2.62 -13.12 14.78
N ALA A 11 -3.27 -14.27 14.95
CA ALA A 11 -4.01 -14.92 13.86
C ALA A 11 -5.16 -14.05 13.33
N VAL A 12 -5.93 -13.41 14.23
CA VAL A 12 -6.99 -12.47 13.84
C VAL A 12 -6.41 -11.27 13.09
N PHE A 13 -5.30 -10.71 13.57
CA PHE A 13 -4.61 -9.60 12.90
C PHE A 13 -4.18 -9.98 11.47
N VAL A 14 -3.52 -11.13 11.30
CA VAL A 14 -3.08 -11.63 9.99
C VAL A 14 -4.27 -11.88 9.07
N ALA A 15 -5.38 -12.44 9.58
CA ALA A 15 -6.58 -12.68 8.78
C ALA A 15 -7.22 -11.38 8.28
N VAL A 16 -7.38 -10.38 9.14
CA VAL A 16 -7.91 -9.06 8.75
C VAL A 16 -6.99 -8.40 7.72
N TYR A 17 -5.67 -8.46 7.92
CA TYR A 17 -4.70 -7.93 6.98
C TYR A 17 -4.77 -8.62 5.61
N LEU A 18 -4.88 -9.95 5.58
CA LEU A 18 -5.03 -10.71 4.35
C LEU A 18 -6.30 -10.35 3.58
N VAL A 19 -7.43 -10.24 4.26
CA VAL A 19 -8.70 -9.83 3.63
C VAL A 19 -8.59 -8.43 3.04
N PHE A 20 -8.00 -7.49 3.78
CA PHE A 20 -7.74 -6.14 3.28
C PHE A 20 -6.85 -6.14 2.03
N PHE A 21 -5.77 -6.92 2.06
CA PHE A 21 -4.87 -7.08 0.92
C PHE A 21 -5.57 -7.69 -0.31
N LEU A 22 -6.41 -8.71 -0.10
CA LEU A 22 -7.20 -9.34 -1.17
C LEU A 22 -8.17 -8.36 -1.84
N ILE A 23 -8.89 -7.55 -1.06
CA ILE A 23 -9.79 -6.52 -1.60
C ILE A 23 -9.02 -5.53 -2.47
N ARG A 24 -7.82 -5.13 -2.04
CA ARG A 24 -6.95 -4.20 -2.77
C ARG A 24 -6.49 -4.79 -4.11
N VAL A 25 -5.96 -6.01 -4.11
CA VAL A 25 -5.53 -6.70 -5.34
C VAL A 25 -6.71 -6.90 -6.29
N PHE A 26 -7.89 -7.26 -5.75
CA PHE A 26 -9.10 -7.41 -6.53
C PHE A 26 -9.52 -6.11 -7.21
N ALA A 27 -9.48 -4.98 -6.49
CA ALA A 27 -9.80 -3.67 -7.06
C ALA A 27 -8.86 -3.30 -8.22
N ASP A 28 -7.56 -3.52 -8.07
CA ASP A 28 -6.59 -3.25 -9.14
C ASP A 28 -6.83 -4.14 -10.38
N MET A 29 -7.08 -5.44 -10.17
CA MET A 29 -7.41 -6.37 -11.26
C MET A 29 -8.74 -6.02 -11.95
N TYR A 30 -9.73 -5.57 -11.19
CA TYR A 30 -11.01 -5.09 -11.73
C TYR A 30 -10.81 -3.89 -12.65
N LEU A 31 -10.05 -2.88 -12.20
CA LEU A 31 -9.76 -1.68 -13.00
C LEU A 31 -9.05 -2.04 -14.31
N VAL A 32 -8.04 -2.92 -14.26
CA VAL A 32 -7.32 -3.40 -15.45
C VAL A 32 -8.26 -4.14 -16.39
N THR A 33 -9.13 -5.00 -15.85
CA THR A 33 -10.09 -5.78 -16.65
C THR A 33 -11.09 -4.86 -17.36
N VAL A 34 -11.65 -3.87 -16.66
CA VAL A 34 -12.57 -2.89 -17.27
C VAL A 34 -11.86 -2.06 -18.32
N ALA A 35 -10.64 -1.59 -18.05
CA ALA A 35 -9.84 -0.84 -19.02
C ALA A 35 -9.56 -1.67 -20.29
N LEU A 36 -9.24 -2.96 -20.14
CA LEU A 36 -9.01 -3.87 -21.26
C LEU A 36 -10.29 -4.09 -22.06
N LEU A 37 -11.42 -4.34 -21.39
CA LEU A 37 -12.72 -4.48 -22.04
C LEU A 37 -13.12 -3.22 -22.82
N CYS A 38 -12.96 -2.03 -22.22
CA CYS A 38 -13.20 -0.75 -22.90
C CYS A 38 -12.28 -0.56 -24.11
N GLY A 39 -10.99 -0.93 -24.00
CA GLY A 39 -10.02 -0.84 -25.09
C GLY A 39 -10.37 -1.78 -26.25
N VAL A 40 -10.73 -3.03 -25.96
CA VAL A 40 -11.16 -4.00 -26.97
C VAL A 40 -12.47 -3.56 -27.63
N ALA A 41 -13.43 -3.08 -26.84
CA ALA A 41 -14.70 -2.55 -27.36
C ALA A 41 -14.49 -1.34 -28.28
N ALA A 42 -13.61 -0.41 -27.91
CA ALA A 42 -13.28 0.75 -28.73
C ALA A 42 -12.56 0.37 -30.03
N TYR A 43 -11.61 -0.57 -29.98
CA TYR A 43 -10.93 -1.10 -31.17
C TYR A 43 -11.91 -1.84 -32.10
N GLY A 44 -12.91 -2.52 -31.52
CA GLY A 44 -13.93 -3.24 -32.27
C GLY A 44 -14.91 -2.39 -33.06
N ILE A 45 -14.98 -1.07 -32.81
CA ILE A 45 -15.90 -0.16 -33.52
C ILE A 45 -15.62 -0.19 -35.03
N GLU A 46 -14.35 -0.01 -35.42
CA GLU A 46 -13.90 -0.04 -36.82
C GLU A 46 -13.50 -1.45 -37.26
N GLY A 47 -12.80 -2.21 -36.41
CA GLY A 47 -12.24 -3.51 -36.79
C GLY A 47 -13.27 -4.61 -37.03
N PHE A 48 -14.40 -4.58 -36.31
CA PHE A 48 -15.44 -5.62 -36.37
C PHE A 48 -16.83 -5.07 -36.76
N ASN A 49 -16.93 -3.81 -37.20
CA ASN A 49 -18.18 -3.13 -37.58
C ASN A 49 -19.26 -3.07 -36.48
N PHE A 50 -18.86 -3.08 -35.20
CA PHE A 50 -19.79 -2.94 -34.07
C PHE A 50 -20.42 -1.55 -33.93
N TYR A 51 -20.02 -0.59 -34.79
CA TYR A 51 -20.57 0.77 -34.80
C TYR A 51 -22.10 0.81 -34.82
N LYS A 52 -22.75 -0.06 -35.62
CA LYS A 52 -24.21 -0.09 -35.73
C LYS A 52 -24.88 -0.46 -34.40
N GLU A 53 -24.38 -1.49 -33.73
CA GLU A 53 -24.92 -1.98 -32.46
C GLU A 53 -24.72 -0.96 -31.34
N TYR A 54 -23.52 -0.37 -31.23
CA TYR A 54 -23.28 0.68 -30.25
C TYR A 54 -24.11 1.93 -30.50
N ARG A 55 -24.31 2.31 -31.77
CA ARG A 55 -25.17 3.43 -32.15
C ARG A 55 -26.62 3.18 -31.78
N GLU A 56 -27.15 1.99 -32.05
CA GLU A 56 -28.51 1.60 -31.67
C GLU A 56 -28.69 1.66 -30.15
N LEU A 57 -27.73 1.11 -29.40
CA LEU A 57 -27.75 1.13 -27.93
C LEU A 57 -27.67 2.56 -27.35
N LEU A 58 -26.89 3.45 -27.97
CA LEU A 58 -26.84 4.88 -27.61
C LEU A 58 -28.14 5.65 -27.94
N ILE A 59 -28.85 5.24 -28.99
CA ILE A 59 -30.13 5.84 -29.38
C ILE A 59 -31.24 5.34 -28.47
N GLU A 60 -31.28 4.03 -28.20
CA GLU A 60 -32.28 3.40 -27.32
C GLU A 60 -32.18 3.88 -25.88
N SER A 61 -30.96 4.10 -25.38
CA SER A 61 -30.74 4.68 -24.05
C SER A 61 -31.22 6.14 -23.91
N GLY A 62 -31.63 6.79 -25.01
CA GLY A 62 -32.14 8.17 -25.02
C GLY A 62 -31.05 9.23 -24.82
N ILE A 63 -29.80 8.82 -24.58
CA ILE A 63 -28.66 9.71 -24.32
C ILE A 63 -28.39 10.62 -25.53
N SER A 64 -28.54 10.10 -26.74
CA SER A 64 -28.38 10.87 -27.98
C SER A 64 -29.38 12.03 -28.08
N LYS A 65 -30.60 11.86 -27.56
CA LYS A 65 -31.67 12.87 -27.53
C LYS A 65 -31.40 13.95 -26.49
N TYR A 66 -30.84 13.59 -25.35
CA TYR A 66 -30.47 14.55 -24.29
C TYR A 66 -29.27 15.42 -24.68
N LEU A 67 -28.27 14.84 -25.34
CA LEU A 67 -27.06 15.57 -25.77
C LEU A 67 -27.17 16.22 -27.16
N SER A 68 -28.31 16.11 -27.85
CA SER A 68 -28.48 16.57 -29.25
C SER A 68 -27.38 16.04 -30.18
N LEU A 69 -26.93 14.80 -29.94
CA LEU A 69 -25.85 14.18 -30.69
C LEU A 69 -26.39 13.65 -32.02
N ASN A 70 -25.93 14.25 -33.11
CA ASN A 70 -26.28 13.83 -34.46
C ASN A 70 -25.30 12.73 -34.91
N LEU A 71 -25.51 11.48 -34.46
CA LEU A 71 -24.67 10.35 -34.89
C LEU A 71 -25.02 9.97 -36.34
N SER A 72 -24.02 10.04 -37.22
CA SER A 72 -24.15 9.60 -38.61
C SER A 72 -24.58 8.14 -38.68
N THR A 73 -25.37 7.79 -39.70
CA THR A 73 -25.71 6.40 -40.01
C THR A 73 -24.51 5.62 -40.56
N THR A 74 -23.52 6.32 -41.11
CA THR A 74 -22.25 5.75 -41.55
C THR A 74 -21.16 6.01 -40.49
N PRO A 75 -20.19 5.08 -40.33
CA PRO A 75 -19.05 5.28 -39.46
C PRO A 75 -18.16 6.38 -40.04
N ASP A 76 -18.30 7.58 -39.52
CA ASP A 76 -17.37 8.70 -39.74
C ASP A 76 -16.50 8.86 -38.49
N THR A 77 -15.26 9.34 -38.66
CA THR A 77 -14.26 9.47 -37.58
C THR A 77 -14.81 10.23 -36.38
N GLY A 78 -15.61 11.28 -36.62
CA GLY A 78 -16.26 12.05 -35.56
C GLY A 78 -17.27 11.24 -34.76
N SER A 79 -18.09 10.42 -35.43
CA SER A 79 -19.11 9.60 -34.76
C SER A 79 -18.47 8.43 -33.99
N ILE A 80 -17.41 7.85 -34.54
CA ILE A 80 -16.60 6.81 -33.86
C ILE A 80 -15.97 7.36 -32.59
N ALA A 81 -15.39 8.56 -32.65
CA ALA A 81 -14.82 9.23 -31.48
C ALA A 81 -15.87 9.47 -30.38
N VAL A 82 -17.10 9.85 -30.74
CA VAL A 82 -18.22 10.00 -29.79
C VAL A 82 -18.55 8.66 -29.13
N VAL A 83 -18.73 7.59 -29.91
CA VAL A 83 -19.04 6.26 -29.36
C VAL A 83 -17.92 5.77 -28.44
N ALA A 84 -16.66 5.93 -28.85
CA ALA A 84 -15.51 5.58 -28.04
C ALA A 84 -15.48 6.38 -26.73
N PHE A 85 -15.79 7.68 -26.77
CA PHE A 85 -15.91 8.51 -25.57
C PHE A 85 -16.96 7.98 -24.60
N PHE A 86 -18.13 7.54 -25.09
CA PHE A 86 -19.15 6.94 -24.24
C PHE A 86 -18.72 5.62 -23.61
N ILE A 87 -18.05 4.74 -24.37
CA ILE A 87 -17.51 3.48 -23.85
C ILE A 87 -16.50 3.75 -22.72
N ILE A 88 -15.61 4.73 -22.92
CA ILE A 88 -14.64 5.14 -21.90
C ILE A 88 -15.37 5.73 -20.68
N MET A 89 -16.35 6.63 -20.89
CA MET A 89 -17.06 7.28 -19.80
C MET A 89 -17.85 6.27 -18.94
N VAL A 90 -18.52 5.31 -19.57
CA VAL A 90 -19.17 4.19 -18.87
C VAL A 90 -18.16 3.36 -18.10
N GLY A 91 -17.01 3.03 -18.72
CA GLY A 91 -15.92 2.34 -18.05
C GLY A 91 -15.42 3.07 -16.80
N VAL A 92 -15.20 4.39 -16.90
CA VAL A 92 -14.80 5.22 -15.75
C VAL A 92 -15.85 5.20 -14.65
N ILE A 93 -17.14 5.30 -14.98
CA ILE A 93 -18.23 5.25 -14.00
C ILE A 93 -18.25 3.91 -13.26
N LEU A 94 -18.08 2.79 -13.97
CA LEU A 94 -18.00 1.45 -13.37
C LEU A 94 -16.79 1.29 -12.45
N CYS A 95 -15.70 2.00 -12.74
CA CYS A 95 -14.49 1.99 -11.94
C CYS A 95 -14.58 2.81 -10.64
N LEU A 96 -15.41 3.87 -10.59
CA LEU A 96 -15.55 4.79 -9.43
C LEU A 96 -15.66 4.08 -8.06
N PRO A 97 -16.53 3.08 -7.84
CA PRO A 97 -16.64 2.43 -6.53
C PRO A 97 -15.38 1.65 -6.11
N MET A 98 -14.55 1.24 -7.06
CA MET A 98 -13.32 0.46 -6.81
C MET A 98 -12.08 1.34 -6.64
N LEU A 99 -12.12 2.59 -7.11
CA LEU A 99 -11.02 3.56 -6.97
C LEU A 99 -10.48 3.74 -5.54
N PRO A 100 -11.29 3.86 -4.47
CA PRO A 100 -10.74 4.05 -3.12
C PRO A 100 -9.99 2.82 -2.58
N PHE A 101 -10.19 1.65 -3.18
CA PHE A 101 -9.53 0.39 -2.81
C PHE A 101 -8.28 0.11 -3.62
N SER A 102 -8.11 0.76 -4.78
CA SER A 102 -6.94 0.59 -5.65
C SER A 102 -5.68 1.20 -5.04
N ALA A 103 -4.59 0.42 -5.09
CA ALA A 103 -3.25 0.85 -4.68
C ALA A 103 -2.76 2.00 -5.55
N THR A 104 -2.84 1.80 -6.85
CA THR A 104 -2.31 2.70 -7.86
C THR A 104 -3.03 4.04 -7.82
N TYR A 105 -4.36 4.03 -7.62
CA TYR A 105 -5.13 5.27 -7.55
C TYR A 105 -4.83 6.09 -6.29
N ARG A 106 -4.67 5.44 -5.12
CA ARG A 106 -4.28 6.13 -3.87
C ARG A 106 -2.86 6.68 -3.92
N ALA A 107 -1.94 5.95 -4.55
CA ALA A 107 -0.59 6.42 -4.81
C ALA A 107 -0.60 7.65 -5.76
N MET A 108 -1.41 7.60 -6.83
CA MET A 108 -1.50 8.69 -7.82
C MET A 108 -2.18 9.95 -7.27
N LEU A 109 -3.18 9.80 -6.39
CA LEU A 109 -3.82 10.91 -5.67
C LEU A 109 -3.00 11.42 -4.46
N GLY A 110 -1.85 10.80 -4.16
CA GLY A 110 -1.01 11.20 -3.02
C GLY A 110 -1.60 10.87 -1.64
N VAL A 111 -2.65 10.04 -1.57
CA VAL A 111 -3.25 9.56 -0.32
C VAL A 111 -2.30 8.58 0.40
N GLU A 112 -1.35 8.00 -0.32
CA GLU A 112 -0.29 7.13 0.20
C GLU A 112 1.07 7.82 0.36
N ARG A 113 1.09 9.15 0.46
CA ARG A 113 2.24 9.78 1.11
C ARG A 113 2.07 9.56 2.60
N LEU A 114 2.83 8.61 3.16
CA LEU A 114 3.48 8.87 4.45
C LEU A 114 4.08 10.25 4.27
N THR A 115 3.43 11.25 4.88
CA THR A 115 3.88 12.63 4.76
C THR A 115 5.36 12.61 5.14
N ASP A 116 6.26 13.37 4.50
CA ASP A 116 7.69 13.35 4.87
C ASP A 116 7.90 13.51 6.39
N ASP A 117 6.95 14.17 7.06
CA ASP A 117 6.84 14.28 8.51
C ASP A 117 6.46 12.99 9.25
N GLU A 118 5.58 12.14 8.73
CA GLU A 118 5.25 10.83 9.31
C GLU A 118 6.41 9.84 9.14
N GLU A 119 7.08 9.84 7.98
CA GLU A 119 8.28 9.02 7.77
C GLU A 119 9.44 9.49 8.68
N ARG A 120 9.59 10.81 8.89
CA ARG A 120 10.53 11.38 9.87
C ARG A 120 10.14 11.02 11.31
N ARG A 121 8.85 11.00 11.65
CA ARG A 121 8.36 10.64 12.98
C ARG A 121 8.63 9.18 13.30
N ILE A 122 8.38 8.28 12.34
CA ILE A 122 8.67 6.85 12.48
C ILE A 122 10.19 6.63 12.57
N ARG A 123 10.99 7.27 11.72
CA ARG A 123 12.46 7.20 11.83
C ARG A 123 12.99 7.71 13.16
N ARG A 124 12.40 8.78 13.70
CA ARG A 124 12.78 9.33 15.01
C ARG A 124 12.41 8.36 16.13
N TRP A 125 11.18 7.82 16.10
CA TRP A 125 10.73 6.85 17.09
C TRP A 125 11.58 5.57 17.10
N VAL A 126 11.91 5.03 15.92
CA VAL A 126 12.81 3.86 15.80
C VAL A 126 14.19 4.15 16.37
N ARG A 127 14.74 5.35 16.13
CA ARG A 127 16.04 5.75 16.68
C ARG A 127 15.99 5.88 18.20
N GLU A 128 14.95 6.52 18.74
CA GLU A 128 14.74 6.66 20.18
C GLU A 128 14.58 5.31 20.90
N GLU A 129 14.02 4.30 20.23
CA GLU A 129 13.87 2.97 20.81
C GLU A 129 15.20 2.19 20.80
N ILE A 130 15.98 2.30 19.72
CA ILE A 130 17.34 1.73 19.64
C ILE A 130 18.25 2.35 20.70
N ASP A 131 18.24 3.68 20.84
CA ASP A 131 19.06 4.39 21.81
C ASP A 131 18.69 3.98 23.25
N ARG A 132 17.39 3.81 23.55
CA ARG A 132 16.92 3.30 24.84
C ARG A 132 17.40 1.89 25.12
N GLU A 133 17.40 1.03 24.11
CA GLU A 133 17.84 -0.36 24.27
C GLU A 133 19.35 -0.47 24.47
N GLU A 134 20.14 0.41 23.84
CA GLU A 134 21.59 0.54 24.05
C GLU A 134 21.94 1.06 25.45
N GLU A 135 21.23 2.09 25.94
CA GLU A 135 21.39 2.62 27.29
C GLU A 135 20.99 1.60 28.36
N TYR A 136 19.93 0.82 28.10
CA TYR A 136 19.51 -0.30 28.96
C TYR A 136 20.53 -1.46 28.95
N ARG A 137 21.25 -1.66 27.85
CA ARG A 137 22.36 -2.64 27.77
C ARG A 137 23.61 -2.15 28.49
N GLN A 138 23.98 -0.88 28.36
CA GLN A 138 25.12 -0.29 29.07
C GLN A 138 24.89 -0.26 30.59
N SER A 139 23.68 0.09 31.04
CA SER A 139 23.32 0.07 32.46
C SER A 139 23.17 -1.35 33.04
N ARG A 140 23.09 -2.38 32.19
CA ARG A 140 23.10 -3.81 32.58
C ARG A 140 24.47 -4.48 32.48
N GLN A 141 25.50 -3.85 31.93
CA GLN A 141 26.86 -4.33 32.12
C GLN A 141 27.27 -3.93 33.54
N PRO A 142 27.39 -4.87 34.50
CA PRO A 142 28.00 -4.52 35.76
C PRO A 142 29.43 -4.13 35.45
N HIS A 143 29.88 -3.06 36.08
CA HIS A 143 31.28 -2.80 36.39
C HIS A 143 31.98 -4.16 36.62
N SER A 144 32.74 -4.65 35.64
CA SER A 144 33.84 -5.54 35.95
C SER A 144 34.87 -4.64 36.61
N GLU A 145 34.71 -4.42 37.90
CA GLU A 145 35.79 -3.99 38.76
C GLU A 145 36.95 -4.95 38.50
N GLU A 146 37.99 -4.43 37.86
CA GLU A 146 39.32 -4.98 37.89
C GLU A 146 39.77 -4.96 39.35
N TYR A 147 39.38 -5.97 40.11
CA TYR A 147 39.95 -6.24 41.43
C TYR A 147 41.39 -6.70 41.22
N ASP A 148 42.29 -5.74 41.23
CA ASP A 148 43.71 -5.99 41.47
C ASP A 148 43.83 -6.43 42.93
N PHE A 149 43.80 -7.76 43.17
CA PHE A 149 44.06 -8.34 44.48
C PHE A 149 45.58 -8.33 44.71
N PRO A 150 46.14 -7.47 45.57
CA PRO A 150 47.48 -7.72 46.06
C PRO A 150 47.41 -8.96 46.95
N ILE A 151 47.90 -10.08 46.42
CA ILE A 151 48.18 -11.28 47.22
C ILE A 151 49.19 -10.83 48.29
N GLN A 152 48.73 -10.60 49.52
CA GLN A 152 49.61 -10.47 50.68
C GLN A 152 50.17 -11.86 50.99
N PRO A 153 51.48 -12.13 50.83
CA PRO A 153 52.07 -13.33 51.38
C PRO A 153 52.11 -13.18 52.91
N THR A 154 51.45 -14.13 53.56
CA THR A 154 51.34 -14.28 55.00
C THR A 154 52.66 -14.79 55.56
N PHE A 155 53.51 -13.92 56.13
CA PHE A 155 54.61 -14.35 57.01
C PHE A 155 54.82 -13.38 58.18
N PRO A 156 54.89 -13.87 59.44
CA PRO A 156 55.20 -13.05 60.61
C PRO A 156 56.71 -12.70 60.71
N PRO A 157 57.08 -11.71 61.53
CA PRO A 157 58.20 -10.80 61.27
C PRO A 157 59.54 -11.31 61.82
N LEU A 158 60.65 -10.89 61.19
CA LEU A 158 61.97 -10.93 61.82
C LEU A 158 62.24 -9.58 62.48
N GLN A 159 62.17 -9.57 63.81
CA GLN A 159 62.72 -8.49 64.62
C GLN A 159 64.24 -8.50 64.45
N GLU A 160 64.81 -7.45 63.85
CA GLU A 160 66.23 -7.17 64.00
C GLU A 160 66.47 -5.73 64.46
N LYS A 161 66.61 -5.69 65.78
CA LYS A 161 67.31 -4.75 66.66
C LYS A 161 68.40 -3.85 66.04
N ARG A 162 68.51 -2.67 66.70
CA ARG A 162 69.68 -1.78 66.90
C ARG A 162 69.99 -0.86 65.71
N GLU A 163 70.36 0.40 65.90
CA GLU A 163 70.79 1.19 67.06
C GLU A 163 70.58 2.68 66.73
#